data_AF-A4S5N9-F1
#
_entry.id   AF-A4S5N9-F1
#
_cell.length_a   1.000
_cell.length_b   1.000
_cell.length_c   1.000
_cell.angle_alpha   90.00
_cell.angle_beta   90.00
_cell.angle_gamma   90.00
#
_symmetry.space_group_name_H-M   'P 1'
#
loop_
_entity.id
_entity.type
_entity.pdbx_description
1 polymer ?
#
loop_
_entity_poly.entity_id
_entity_poly.type
_entity_poly.pdbx_seq_one_letter_code
_entity_poly.pdbx_strand_id
1 'polypeptide(L)'
;MPIVARARRAEACVPQRLLVADDVDGLREWLDARPEGDDELLARRAARSGKAPLHLAAWRGSLDVVKCVLERGGAIDQISTGRHNYGKTAVFYATTRCRDDVVLYLLQRGAKVKIVNNKGQSVRSLALSHCERATIEAIEEAERRETTWWNFRASHSDGLKYGDLDERFFPDEVANEPARGVSTRESRRGNFSRLNKGVSWDNPDGIDRSLERKAAAKQKREKDAETAWEEFGTLLRDQRLSKDVESDAMVELVAKILRAETAIAVSGEKPDVSSRAAETLAGVADDDGNLSILRALRRRVELRVGF
;
A
#
# COMPACT_ATOMS: atom_id res chain seq x y z
N MET A 1 -3.81 -14.57 -58.32
CA MET A 1 -4.76 -14.82 -57.22
C MET A 1 -4.23 -14.12 -55.97
N PRO A 2 -4.66 -12.90 -55.61
CA PRO A 2 -4.24 -12.31 -54.36
C PRO A 2 -4.91 -13.07 -53.22
N ILE A 3 -4.09 -13.54 -52.29
CA ILE A 3 -4.51 -14.16 -51.03
C ILE A 3 -5.28 -13.08 -50.28
N VAL A 4 -6.60 -13.22 -50.20
CA VAL A 4 -7.46 -12.33 -49.43
C VAL A 4 -7.08 -12.56 -47.96
N ALA A 5 -6.24 -11.69 -47.44
CA ALA A 5 -6.03 -11.55 -46.00
C ALA A 5 -7.39 -11.18 -45.39
N ARG A 6 -8.15 -12.18 -44.97
CA ARG A 6 -9.23 -12.00 -44.00
C ARG A 6 -8.55 -11.43 -42.76
N ALA A 7 -8.56 -10.10 -42.64
CA ALA A 7 -8.34 -9.44 -41.38
C ALA A 7 -9.23 -10.16 -40.36
N ARG A 8 -8.61 -10.87 -39.40
CA ARG A 8 -9.33 -11.36 -38.22
C ARG A 8 -10.02 -10.13 -37.65
N ARG A 9 -11.35 -10.00 -37.86
CA ARG A 9 -12.16 -9.01 -37.18
C ARG A 9 -11.82 -9.19 -35.71
N ALA A 10 -11.26 -8.16 -35.07
CA ALA A 10 -11.07 -8.19 -33.64
C ALA A 10 -12.42 -8.60 -33.02
N GLU A 11 -12.45 -9.77 -32.40
CA GLU A 11 -13.64 -10.35 -31.78
C GLU A 11 -14.27 -9.28 -30.87
N ALA A 12 -15.47 -8.83 -31.23
CA ALA A 12 -16.04 -7.63 -30.65
C ALA A 12 -16.46 -7.89 -29.20
N CYS A 13 -15.79 -7.25 -28.25
CA CYS A 13 -16.22 -7.16 -26.85
C CYS A 13 -17.43 -6.23 -26.74
N VAL A 14 -18.27 -6.41 -25.72
CA VAL A 14 -19.44 -5.54 -25.48
C VAL A 14 -18.98 -4.08 -25.31
N PRO A 15 -19.55 -3.14 -26.09
CA PRO A 15 -19.22 -1.73 -25.98
C PRO A 15 -19.50 -1.20 -24.57
N GLN A 16 -18.49 -0.57 -23.96
CA GLN A 16 -18.61 -0.03 -22.61
C GLN A 16 -19.79 0.94 -22.48
N ARG A 17 -20.11 1.71 -23.52
CA ARG A 17 -21.24 2.65 -23.51
C ARG A 17 -22.58 2.01 -23.15
N LEU A 18 -22.82 0.76 -23.57
CA LEU A 18 -24.08 0.04 -23.33
C LEU A 18 -24.18 -0.43 -21.88
N LEU A 19 -23.05 -0.85 -21.31
CA LEU A 19 -22.95 -1.27 -19.91
C LEU A 19 -22.99 -0.10 -18.94
N VAL A 20 -22.61 1.07 -19.44
CA VAL A 20 -22.45 2.29 -18.66
C VAL A 20 -23.74 3.10 -18.73
N ALA A 21 -24.41 3.25 -19.87
CA ALA A 21 -25.60 4.12 -19.97
C ALA A 21 -26.89 3.60 -19.29
N ASP A 22 -26.88 2.42 -18.67
CA ASP A 22 -28.10 1.70 -18.26
C ASP A 22 -29.04 1.39 -19.45
N ASP A 23 -28.46 1.36 -20.66
CA ASP A 23 -29.14 1.11 -21.92
C ASP A 23 -29.28 -0.41 -22.12
N VAL A 24 -30.23 -0.99 -21.38
CA VAL A 24 -30.51 -2.43 -21.41
C VAL A 24 -31.05 -2.86 -22.77
N ASP A 25 -31.86 -2.03 -23.41
CA ASP A 25 -32.44 -2.34 -24.71
C ASP A 25 -31.37 -2.31 -25.80
N GLY A 26 -30.50 -1.30 -25.80
CA GLY A 26 -29.34 -1.27 -26.69
C GLY A 26 -28.36 -2.43 -26.44
N LEU A 27 -28.24 -2.92 -25.20
CA LEU A 27 -27.47 -4.13 -24.90
C LEU A 27 -28.13 -5.39 -25.51
N ARG A 28 -29.45 -5.54 -25.37
CA ARG A 28 -30.21 -6.67 -25.94
C ARG A 28 -30.11 -6.68 -27.46
N GLU A 29 -30.39 -5.54 -28.11
CA GLU A 29 -30.26 -5.40 -29.55
C GLU A 29 -28.84 -5.72 -30.03
N TRP A 30 -27.81 -5.31 -29.28
CA TRP A 30 -26.43 -5.59 -29.63
C TRP A 30 -26.07 -7.08 -29.53
N LEU A 31 -26.61 -7.79 -28.53
CA LEU A 31 -26.47 -9.24 -28.36
C LEU A 31 -27.24 -9.98 -29.45
N ASP A 32 -28.51 -9.64 -29.67
CA ASP A 32 -29.40 -10.28 -30.66
C ASP A 32 -28.89 -10.10 -32.11
N ALA A 33 -28.17 -9.02 -32.40
CA ALA A 33 -27.57 -8.77 -33.70
C ALA A 33 -26.36 -9.68 -34.03
N ARG A 34 -25.92 -10.55 -33.12
CA ARG A 34 -24.75 -11.41 -33.30
C ARG A 34 -25.13 -12.90 -33.32
N PRO A 35 -24.53 -13.69 -34.22
CA PRO A 35 -24.75 -15.14 -34.26
C PRO A 35 -23.91 -15.91 -33.23
N GLU A 36 -23.02 -15.22 -32.51
CA GLU A 36 -22.17 -15.77 -31.45
C GLU A 36 -23.02 -16.03 -30.21
N GLY A 37 -22.74 -17.08 -29.44
CA GLY A 37 -23.48 -17.35 -28.20
C GLY A 37 -23.29 -16.23 -27.18
N ASP A 38 -24.38 -15.81 -26.53
CA ASP A 38 -24.40 -14.73 -25.53
C ASP A 38 -23.36 -14.97 -24.41
N ASP A 39 -23.23 -16.22 -23.94
CA ASP A 39 -22.27 -16.64 -22.92
C ASP A 39 -20.82 -16.28 -23.29
N GLU A 40 -20.43 -16.48 -24.55
CA GLU A 40 -19.07 -16.21 -25.02
C GLU A 40 -18.81 -14.70 -25.09
N LEU A 41 -19.77 -13.94 -25.65
CA LEU A 41 -19.70 -12.49 -25.75
C LEU A 41 -19.63 -11.82 -24.38
N LEU A 42 -20.39 -12.34 -23.42
CA LEU A 42 -20.45 -11.83 -22.05
C LEU A 42 -19.27 -12.30 -21.19
N ALA A 43 -18.58 -13.39 -21.57
CA ALA A 43 -17.32 -13.80 -20.95
C ALA A 43 -16.10 -13.03 -21.49
N ARG A 44 -16.17 -12.40 -22.67
CA ARG A 44 -15.03 -11.68 -23.26
C ARG A 44 -14.62 -10.49 -22.40
N ARG A 45 -13.34 -10.46 -22.00
CA ARG A 45 -12.75 -9.36 -21.23
C ARG A 45 -12.25 -8.27 -22.18
N ALA A 46 -12.54 -7.01 -21.86
CA ALA A 46 -12.03 -5.89 -22.64
C ALA A 46 -10.49 -5.82 -22.57
N ALA A 47 -9.80 -5.86 -23.72
CA ALA A 47 -8.33 -5.96 -23.76
C ALA A 47 -7.59 -4.88 -22.96
N ARG A 48 -8.10 -3.64 -22.94
CA ARG A 48 -7.46 -2.51 -22.24
C ARG A 48 -7.65 -2.56 -20.73
N SER A 49 -8.77 -3.10 -20.26
CA SER A 49 -9.13 -3.07 -18.84
C SER A 49 -9.13 -4.45 -18.19
N GLY A 50 -9.07 -5.55 -18.94
CA GLY A 50 -9.19 -6.94 -18.45
C GLY A 50 -10.48 -7.22 -17.67
N LYS A 51 -11.55 -6.44 -17.92
CA LYS A 51 -12.84 -6.58 -17.25
C LYS A 51 -13.86 -7.15 -18.22
N ALA A 52 -14.63 -8.13 -17.76
CA ALA A 52 -15.81 -8.60 -18.46
C ALA A 52 -17.01 -7.66 -18.24
N PRO A 53 -18.04 -7.70 -19.10
CA PRO A 53 -19.25 -6.89 -18.99
C PRO A 53 -19.85 -6.81 -17.59
N LEU A 54 -19.99 -7.95 -16.91
CA LEU A 54 -20.57 -8.02 -15.57
C LEU A 54 -19.77 -7.20 -14.53
N HIS A 55 -18.44 -7.17 -14.63
CA HIS A 55 -17.59 -6.37 -13.74
C HIS A 55 -17.85 -4.86 -13.91
N LEU A 56 -18.06 -4.41 -15.14
CA LEU A 56 -18.30 -3.00 -15.44
C LEU A 56 -19.70 -2.57 -14.96
N ALA A 57 -20.71 -3.41 -15.21
CA ALA A 57 -22.07 -3.19 -14.73
C ALA A 57 -22.12 -3.14 -13.19
N ALA A 58 -21.46 -4.09 -12.52
CA ALA A 58 -21.35 -4.14 -11.06
C ALA A 58 -20.60 -2.94 -10.46
N TRP A 59 -19.51 -2.51 -11.12
CA TRP A 59 -18.77 -1.33 -10.68
C TRP A 59 -19.61 -0.04 -10.77
N ARG A 60 -20.43 0.08 -11.82
CA ARG A 60 -21.31 1.24 -11.97
C ARG A 60 -22.48 1.20 -11.00
N GLY A 61 -23.01 0.01 -10.71
CA GLY A 61 -24.23 -0.18 -9.94
C GLY A 61 -25.49 -0.23 -10.82
N SER A 62 -25.36 -0.61 -12.09
CA SER A 62 -26.47 -0.74 -13.02
C SER A 62 -27.14 -2.09 -12.82
N LEU A 63 -28.09 -2.16 -11.88
CA LEU A 63 -28.75 -3.41 -11.52
C LEU A 63 -29.46 -4.07 -12.70
N ASP A 64 -30.11 -3.31 -13.57
CA ASP A 64 -30.86 -3.87 -14.69
C ASP A 64 -29.95 -4.42 -15.80
N VAL A 65 -28.80 -3.78 -16.02
CA VAL A 65 -27.73 -4.34 -16.86
C VAL A 65 -27.17 -5.62 -16.24
N VAL A 66 -26.95 -5.66 -14.91
CA VAL A 66 -26.48 -6.87 -14.21
C VAL A 66 -27.48 -8.03 -14.37
N LYS A 67 -28.78 -7.77 -14.20
CA LYS A 67 -29.85 -8.75 -14.44
C LYS A 67 -29.79 -9.28 -15.87
N CYS A 68 -29.78 -8.37 -16.85
CA CYS A 68 -29.75 -8.75 -18.26
C CYS A 68 -28.52 -9.60 -18.61
N VAL A 69 -27.34 -9.22 -18.11
CA VAL A 69 -26.10 -9.98 -18.35
C VAL A 69 -26.18 -11.37 -17.73
N LEU A 70 -26.72 -11.53 -16.51
CA LEU A 70 -26.84 -12.84 -15.87
C LEU A 70 -27.97 -13.71 -16.44
N GLU A 71 -29.06 -13.11 -16.93
CA GLU A 71 -30.12 -13.83 -17.63
C GLU A 71 -29.66 -14.39 -18.98
N ARG A 72 -28.71 -13.69 -19.61
CA ARG A 72 -28.09 -14.04 -20.90
C ARG A 72 -26.84 -14.92 -20.74
N GLY A 73 -26.64 -15.54 -19.58
CA GLY A 73 -25.57 -16.52 -19.34
C GLY A 73 -24.18 -15.91 -19.05
N GLY A 74 -24.11 -14.65 -18.65
CA GLY A 74 -22.86 -14.04 -18.20
C GLY A 74 -22.26 -14.76 -16.98
N ALA A 75 -20.95 -14.99 -17.01
CA ALA A 75 -20.24 -15.70 -15.95
C ALA A 75 -20.17 -14.88 -14.64
N ILE A 76 -20.90 -15.34 -13.61
CA ILE A 76 -21.08 -14.62 -12.34
C ILE A 76 -19.78 -14.47 -11.52
N ASP A 77 -18.99 -15.53 -11.45
CA ASP A 77 -17.75 -15.61 -10.66
C ASP A 77 -16.48 -15.38 -11.50
N GLN A 78 -16.63 -14.87 -12.72
CA GLN A 78 -15.47 -14.58 -13.55
C GLN A 78 -14.57 -13.56 -12.86
N ILE A 79 -13.25 -13.78 -12.87
CA ILE A 79 -12.29 -12.81 -12.35
C ILE A 79 -11.85 -11.82 -13.43
N SER A 80 -11.62 -10.58 -13.02
CA SER A 80 -10.98 -9.55 -13.84
C SER A 80 -9.46 -9.77 -13.90
N THR A 81 -8.92 -9.62 -15.11
CA THR A 81 -7.48 -9.74 -15.40
C THR A 81 -6.85 -8.36 -15.50
N GLY A 82 -5.53 -8.27 -15.34
CA GLY A 82 -4.79 -7.02 -15.48
C GLY A 82 -4.13 -6.54 -14.19
N ARG A 83 -3.00 -5.86 -14.34
CA ARG A 83 -2.06 -5.50 -13.26
C ARG A 83 -2.72 -4.75 -12.09
N HIS A 84 -3.78 -3.99 -12.33
CA HIS A 84 -4.43 -3.13 -11.33
C HIS A 84 -5.83 -3.58 -10.89
N ASN A 85 -6.28 -4.75 -11.35
CA ASN A 85 -7.61 -5.26 -11.04
C ASN A 85 -7.64 -6.24 -9.86
N TYR A 86 -6.49 -6.83 -9.53
CA TYR A 86 -6.30 -7.70 -8.36
C TYR A 86 -7.21 -8.95 -8.35
N GLY A 87 -7.62 -9.48 -9.51
CA GLY A 87 -8.41 -10.72 -9.57
C GLY A 87 -9.84 -10.59 -9.02
N LYS A 88 -10.40 -9.38 -9.02
CA LYS A 88 -11.75 -9.14 -8.47
C LYS A 88 -12.84 -9.72 -9.36
N THR A 89 -13.83 -10.38 -8.75
CA THR A 89 -15.11 -10.78 -9.34
C THR A 89 -16.11 -9.62 -9.37
N ALA A 90 -17.28 -9.82 -9.98
CA ALA A 90 -18.34 -8.80 -10.02
C ALA A 90 -18.78 -8.34 -8.63
N VAL A 91 -18.93 -9.26 -7.67
CA VAL A 91 -19.31 -8.95 -6.28
C VAL A 91 -18.29 -8.00 -5.66
N PHE A 92 -16.99 -8.26 -5.81
CA PHE A 92 -15.95 -7.35 -5.33
C PHE A 92 -16.09 -5.93 -5.88
N TYR A 93 -16.42 -5.77 -7.17
CA TYR A 93 -16.61 -4.43 -7.75
C TYR A 93 -17.84 -3.73 -7.16
N ALA A 94 -18.96 -4.44 -7.01
CA ALA A 94 -20.17 -3.90 -6.39
C ALA A 94 -19.92 -3.47 -4.93
N THR A 95 -19.28 -4.32 -4.11
CA THR A 95 -18.94 -4.03 -2.72
C THR A 95 -18.00 -2.83 -2.60
N THR A 96 -16.95 -2.76 -3.43
CA THR A 96 -15.99 -1.62 -3.38
C THR A 96 -16.61 -0.27 -3.76
N ARG A 97 -17.75 -0.28 -4.45
CA ARG A 97 -18.49 0.91 -4.88
C ARG A 97 -19.78 1.14 -4.09
N CYS A 98 -19.99 0.38 -3.00
CA CYS A 98 -21.15 0.51 -2.12
C CYS A 98 -22.46 0.32 -2.90
N ARG A 99 -22.51 -0.67 -3.81
CA ARG A 99 -23.68 -1.00 -4.63
C ARG A 99 -24.44 -2.15 -3.99
N ASP A 100 -25.07 -1.85 -2.87
CA ASP A 100 -25.70 -2.84 -1.99
C ASP A 100 -26.81 -3.63 -2.70
N ASP A 101 -27.58 -2.97 -3.56
CA ASP A 101 -28.59 -3.55 -4.45
C ASP A 101 -28.02 -4.61 -5.39
N VAL A 102 -26.89 -4.31 -6.04
CA VAL A 102 -26.20 -5.24 -6.93
C VAL A 102 -25.56 -6.38 -6.13
N VAL A 103 -24.96 -6.10 -4.98
CA VAL A 103 -24.39 -7.13 -4.12
C VAL A 103 -25.47 -8.15 -3.73
N LEU A 104 -26.60 -7.68 -3.20
CA LEU A 104 -27.71 -8.54 -2.78
C LEU A 104 -28.24 -9.38 -3.95
N TYR A 105 -28.39 -8.78 -5.14
CA TYR A 105 -28.82 -9.52 -6.32
C TYR A 105 -27.81 -10.59 -6.75
N LEU A 106 -26.51 -10.28 -6.75
CA LEU A 106 -25.46 -11.26 -7.07
C LEU A 106 -25.46 -12.43 -6.07
N LEU A 107 -25.64 -12.16 -4.77
CA LEU A 107 -25.76 -13.21 -3.75
C LEU A 107 -26.99 -14.10 -3.96
N GLN A 108 -28.14 -13.51 -4.32
CA GLN A 108 -29.35 -14.26 -4.66
C GLN A 108 -29.16 -15.18 -5.87
N ARG A 109 -28.28 -14.80 -6.80
CA ARG A 109 -27.93 -15.61 -7.98
C ARG A 109 -26.79 -16.61 -7.72
N GLY A 110 -26.35 -16.74 -6.47
CA GLY A 110 -25.35 -17.73 -6.06
C GLY A 110 -23.90 -17.30 -6.32
N ALA A 111 -23.63 -15.99 -6.37
CA ALA A 111 -22.26 -15.50 -6.48
C ALA A 111 -21.42 -15.91 -5.27
N LYS A 112 -20.20 -16.35 -5.51
CA LYS A 112 -19.32 -16.87 -4.47
C LYS A 112 -18.69 -15.76 -3.64
N VAL A 113 -18.71 -15.92 -2.32
CA VAL A 113 -18.23 -14.91 -1.37
C VAL A 113 -17.01 -15.31 -0.56
N LYS A 114 -16.78 -16.61 -0.33
CA LYS A 114 -15.54 -17.11 0.30
C LYS A 114 -14.38 -17.10 -0.70
N ILE A 115 -14.03 -15.90 -1.13
CA ILE A 115 -13.02 -15.61 -2.14
C ILE A 115 -12.15 -14.46 -1.64
N VAL A 116 -10.86 -14.49 -1.97
CA VAL A 116 -9.90 -13.44 -1.60
C VAL A 116 -9.28 -12.87 -2.88
N ASN A 117 -9.22 -11.55 -2.97
CA ASN A 117 -8.56 -10.88 -4.09
C ASN A 117 -7.03 -10.79 -3.88
N ASN A 118 -6.26 -10.36 -4.88
CA ASN A 118 -4.79 -10.30 -4.78
C ASN A 118 -4.27 -9.23 -3.80
N LYS A 119 -5.13 -8.48 -3.11
CA LYS A 119 -4.75 -7.61 -1.99
C LYS A 119 -4.96 -8.29 -0.63
N GLY A 120 -5.36 -9.56 -0.58
CA GLY A 120 -5.70 -10.25 0.65
C GLY A 120 -7.05 -9.85 1.22
N GLN A 121 -7.94 -9.26 0.41
CA GLN A 121 -9.26 -8.80 0.89
C GLN A 121 -10.34 -9.82 0.55
N SER A 122 -11.11 -10.27 1.54
CA SER A 122 -12.35 -11.02 1.35
C SER A 122 -13.51 -10.10 0.96
N VAL A 123 -14.60 -10.66 0.42
CA VAL A 123 -15.81 -9.90 0.13
C VAL A 123 -16.37 -9.28 1.42
N ARG A 124 -16.43 -10.05 2.52
CA ARG A 124 -16.85 -9.58 3.84
C ARG A 124 -15.98 -8.45 4.38
N SER A 125 -14.64 -8.59 4.33
CA SER A 125 -13.72 -7.56 4.84
C SER A 125 -13.91 -6.20 4.17
N LEU A 126 -14.26 -6.19 2.88
CA LEU A 126 -14.61 -4.98 2.14
C LEU A 126 -16.01 -4.48 2.48
N ALA A 127 -16.99 -5.37 2.62
CA ALA A 127 -18.35 -5.00 2.97
C ALA A 127 -18.39 -4.28 4.33
N LEU A 128 -17.63 -4.76 5.33
CA LEU A 128 -17.51 -4.12 6.64
C LEU A 128 -17.06 -2.64 6.55
N SER A 129 -16.29 -2.28 5.52
CA SER A 129 -15.77 -0.92 5.34
C SER A 129 -16.64 -0.02 4.44
N HIS A 130 -17.51 -0.62 3.62
CA HIS A 130 -18.13 0.07 2.49
C HIS A 130 -19.65 -0.07 2.38
N CYS A 131 -20.21 -1.20 2.81
CA CYS A 131 -21.61 -1.57 2.61
C CYS A 131 -22.45 -1.34 3.87
N GLU A 132 -23.77 -1.34 3.70
CA GLU A 132 -24.69 -1.24 4.84
C GLU A 132 -24.78 -2.55 5.63
N ARG A 133 -25.22 -2.45 6.89
CA ARG A 133 -25.30 -3.59 7.82
C ARG A 133 -26.11 -4.76 7.25
N ALA A 134 -27.22 -4.48 6.57
CA ALA A 134 -28.05 -5.51 5.94
C ALA A 134 -27.28 -6.31 4.87
N THR A 135 -26.45 -5.64 4.08
CA THR A 135 -25.62 -6.28 3.06
C THR A 135 -24.49 -7.10 3.68
N ILE A 136 -23.89 -6.60 4.77
CA ILE A 136 -22.88 -7.34 5.54
C ILE A 136 -23.48 -8.63 6.08
N GLU A 137 -24.65 -8.57 6.73
CA GLU A 137 -25.36 -9.74 7.26
C GLU A 137 -25.71 -10.75 6.15
N ALA A 138 -26.11 -10.27 4.97
CA ALA A 138 -26.38 -11.13 3.82
C ALA A 138 -25.12 -11.83 3.29
N ILE A 139 -23.98 -11.14 3.27
CA ILE A 139 -22.69 -11.75 2.89
C ILE A 139 -22.26 -12.80 3.93
N GLU A 140 -22.39 -12.50 5.22
CA GLU A 140 -22.07 -13.45 6.29
C GLU A 140 -22.91 -14.73 6.21
N GLU A 141 -24.20 -14.57 5.91
CA GLU A 141 -25.09 -15.70 5.69
C GLU A 141 -24.70 -16.51 4.44
N ALA A 142 -24.28 -15.84 3.37
CA ALA A 142 -23.74 -16.53 2.19
C ALA A 142 -22.42 -17.25 2.50
N GLU A 143 -21.52 -16.66 3.30
CA GLU A 143 -20.27 -17.30 3.72
C GLU A 143 -20.52 -18.53 4.61
N ARG A 144 -21.54 -18.51 5.47
CA ARG A 144 -21.94 -19.68 6.27
C ARG A 144 -22.45 -20.84 5.42
N ARG A 145 -23.07 -20.55 4.27
CA ARG A 145 -23.57 -21.57 3.33
C ARG A 145 -22.45 -22.20 2.52
N GLU A 146 -21.36 -21.46 2.29
CA GLU A 146 -20.19 -21.97 1.59
C GLU A 146 -19.28 -22.75 2.53
N THR A 147 -18.94 -23.99 2.18
CA THR A 147 -18.08 -24.85 2.99
C THR A 147 -16.59 -24.67 2.69
N THR A 148 -16.24 -24.17 1.51
CA THR A 148 -14.86 -24.14 1.03
C THR A 148 -14.50 -22.76 0.46
N TRP A 149 -13.27 -22.32 0.73
CA TRP A 149 -12.69 -21.14 0.09
C TRP A 149 -12.41 -21.41 -1.39
N TRP A 150 -12.95 -20.56 -2.26
CA TRP A 150 -12.80 -20.72 -3.69
C TRP A 150 -11.51 -20.07 -4.17
N ASN A 151 -10.61 -20.89 -4.69
CA ASN A 151 -9.39 -20.44 -5.34
C ASN A 151 -9.55 -20.44 -6.86
N PHE A 152 -10.13 -19.38 -7.43
CA PHE A 152 -10.27 -19.26 -8.87
C PHE A 152 -8.94 -19.16 -9.63
N ARG A 153 -7.80 -19.00 -8.94
CA ARG A 153 -6.45 -19.04 -9.56
C ARG A 153 -6.10 -20.44 -10.05
N ALA A 154 -6.54 -21.50 -9.36
CA ALA A 154 -6.27 -22.89 -9.75
C ALA A 154 -7.03 -23.32 -11.02
N SER A 155 -8.12 -22.61 -11.36
CA SER A 155 -9.01 -22.96 -12.48
C SER A 155 -8.75 -22.19 -13.78
N HIS A 156 -7.81 -21.23 -13.82
CA HIS A 156 -7.59 -20.41 -15.01
C HIS A 156 -6.31 -20.80 -15.78
N SER A 157 -6.48 -21.11 -17.06
CA SER A 157 -5.46 -21.64 -17.99
C SER A 157 -4.50 -20.57 -18.55
N ASP A 158 -4.66 -19.31 -18.14
CA ASP A 158 -4.01 -18.14 -18.76
C ASP A 158 -2.50 -18.03 -18.44
N GLY A 159 -1.95 -18.87 -17.56
CA GLY A 159 -0.50 -18.97 -17.25
C GLY A 159 0.15 -17.73 -16.61
N LEU A 160 -0.63 -16.68 -16.34
CA LEU A 160 -0.15 -15.39 -15.82
C LEU A 160 -0.14 -15.39 -14.28
N LYS A 161 1.04 -15.20 -13.70
CA LYS A 161 1.25 -14.95 -12.26
C LYS A 161 0.76 -13.54 -11.91
N TYR A 162 -0.53 -13.37 -11.71
CA TYR A 162 -1.07 -12.15 -11.11
C TYR A 162 -0.74 -12.19 -9.61
N GLY A 163 0.08 -11.27 -9.12
CA GLY A 163 0.47 -11.01 -7.71
C GLY A 163 0.03 -12.07 -6.70
N ASP A 164 0.98 -12.87 -6.26
CA ASP A 164 0.84 -14.10 -5.48
C ASP A 164 -0.27 -14.03 -4.41
N LEU A 165 -1.32 -14.82 -4.63
CA LEU A 165 -2.26 -15.19 -3.57
C LEU A 165 -1.45 -16.05 -2.62
N ASP A 166 -1.06 -15.45 -1.50
CA ASP A 166 -0.34 -16.13 -0.45
C ASP A 166 -1.24 -17.18 0.19
N GLU A 167 -0.74 -18.41 0.35
CA GLU A 167 -1.45 -19.50 1.02
C GLU A 167 -1.84 -19.12 2.47
N ARG A 168 -1.21 -18.09 3.03
CA ARG A 168 -1.52 -17.52 4.34
C ARG A 168 -2.90 -16.84 4.45
N PHE A 169 -3.61 -16.56 3.36
CA PHE A 169 -4.95 -15.93 3.40
C PHE A 169 -6.12 -16.92 3.47
N PHE A 170 -5.85 -18.23 3.50
CA PHE A 170 -6.85 -19.29 3.61
C PHE A 170 -7.17 -19.82 5.03
N PRO A 171 -6.43 -19.49 6.12
CA PRO A 171 -6.93 -19.74 7.47
C PRO A 171 -8.12 -18.81 7.77
N ASP A 172 -9.18 -19.35 8.39
CA ASP A 172 -10.43 -18.66 8.70
C ASP A 172 -10.25 -17.36 9.53
N GLU A 173 -9.10 -17.19 10.19
CA GLU A 173 -8.79 -16.05 11.05
C GLU A 173 -8.54 -14.73 10.26
N VAL A 174 -7.89 -14.78 9.09
CA VAL A 174 -7.49 -13.57 8.34
C VAL A 174 -8.66 -12.93 7.60
N ALA A 175 -9.67 -13.72 7.24
CA ALA A 175 -10.89 -13.26 6.56
C ALA A 175 -11.80 -12.37 7.43
N ASN A 176 -11.64 -12.47 8.75
CA ASN A 176 -12.44 -11.75 9.74
C ASN A 176 -11.88 -10.36 10.09
N GLU A 177 -10.64 -10.07 9.71
CA GLU A 177 -10.08 -8.74 9.88
C GLU A 177 -10.67 -7.76 8.85
N PRO A 178 -11.01 -6.52 9.25
CA PRO A 178 -11.40 -5.49 8.30
C PRO A 178 -10.27 -5.26 7.30
N ALA A 179 -10.64 -5.03 6.04
CA ALA A 179 -9.65 -4.89 4.98
C ALA A 179 -8.68 -3.74 5.31
N ARG A 180 -7.37 -3.99 5.21
CA ARG A 180 -6.34 -2.99 5.53
C ARG A 180 -6.22 -1.95 4.41
N GLY A 181 -6.16 -0.66 4.77
CA GLY A 181 -5.91 0.46 3.84
C GLY A 181 -7.04 0.80 2.86
N VAL A 182 -8.30 0.49 3.17
CA VAL A 182 -9.43 0.74 2.26
C VAL A 182 -10.14 2.06 2.55
N SER A 183 -10.50 2.81 1.50
CA SER A 183 -11.20 4.10 1.65
C SER A 183 -12.64 3.89 2.14
N THR A 184 -12.95 4.14 3.41
CA THR A 184 -14.31 3.98 3.96
C THR A 184 -15.35 4.88 3.26
N ARG A 185 -16.64 4.55 3.41
CA ARG A 185 -17.76 5.39 2.89
C ARG A 185 -17.69 6.82 3.42
N GLU A 186 -17.26 6.98 4.67
CA GLU A 186 -17.02 8.26 5.34
C GLU A 186 -15.81 8.99 4.76
N SER A 187 -14.71 8.27 4.51
CA SER A 187 -13.50 8.79 3.84
C SER A 187 -13.80 9.33 2.44
N ARG A 188 -14.76 8.75 1.71
CA ARG A 188 -15.19 9.25 0.38
C ARG A 188 -16.15 10.44 0.43
N ARG A 189 -16.87 10.62 1.55
CA ARG A 189 -17.77 11.77 1.79
C ARG A 189 -17.00 13.00 2.28
N GLY A 190 -15.88 12.81 2.98
CA GLY A 190 -14.94 13.87 3.34
C GLY A 190 -14.08 14.26 2.14
N ASN A 191 -14.12 15.54 1.75
CA ASN A 191 -13.35 16.12 0.66
C ASN A 191 -11.96 15.49 0.46
N PHE A 192 -11.66 15.13 -0.79
CA PHE A 192 -10.34 14.72 -1.33
C PHE A 192 -9.15 15.65 -0.93
N SER A 193 -9.38 16.79 -0.28
CA SER A 193 -8.34 17.76 0.06
C SER A 193 -7.63 17.52 1.40
N ARG A 194 -8.10 16.59 2.25
CA ARG A 194 -7.36 16.17 3.45
C ARG A 194 -6.92 14.72 3.31
N LEU A 195 -5.93 14.56 2.43
CA LEU A 195 -5.16 13.34 2.21
C LEU A 195 -4.83 12.64 3.54
N ASN A 196 -4.99 11.32 3.58
CA ASN A 196 -4.54 10.40 4.63
C ASN A 196 -3.07 10.66 5.02
N LYS A 197 -2.80 11.67 5.85
CA LYS A 197 -1.48 11.91 6.41
C LYS A 197 -1.20 10.79 7.40
N GLY A 198 -0.32 9.87 7.02
CA GLY A 198 0.16 8.80 7.90
C GLY A 198 -0.07 7.38 7.39
N VAL A 199 -0.91 7.16 6.37
CA VAL A 199 -1.14 5.82 5.82
C VAL A 199 -0.07 5.49 4.76
N SER A 200 0.73 4.46 5.02
CA SER A 200 1.75 3.93 4.10
C SER A 200 1.75 2.39 4.14
N TRP A 201 2.49 1.74 3.24
CA TRP A 201 2.65 0.27 3.25
C TRP A 201 3.09 -0.25 4.63
N ASP A 202 3.98 0.49 5.30
CA ASP A 202 4.48 0.17 6.65
C ASP A 202 3.63 0.74 7.81
N ASN A 203 2.58 1.51 7.52
CA ASN A 203 1.64 2.06 8.52
C ASN A 203 0.21 2.05 7.97
N PRO A 204 -0.37 0.87 7.76
CA PRO A 204 -1.66 0.71 7.08
C PRO A 204 -2.83 1.31 7.86
N ASP A 205 -2.70 1.38 9.19
CA ASP A 205 -3.75 1.86 10.11
C ASP A 205 -3.72 3.39 10.29
N GLY A 206 -2.72 4.07 9.72
CA GLY A 206 -2.59 5.52 9.82
C GLY A 206 -2.38 6.04 11.24
N ILE A 207 -2.00 5.17 12.19
CA ILE A 207 -1.71 5.53 13.58
C ILE A 207 -0.59 6.57 13.58
N ASP A 208 -0.76 7.66 14.32
CA ASP A 208 0.23 8.73 14.43
C ASP A 208 1.46 8.27 15.23
N ARG A 209 2.39 7.61 14.52
CA ARG A 209 3.70 7.21 15.05
C ARG A 209 4.74 8.34 14.97
N SER A 210 4.32 9.60 14.82
CA SER A 210 5.27 10.72 14.73
C SER A 210 6.11 10.86 15.98
N LEU A 211 5.54 10.59 17.16
CA LEU A 211 6.27 10.57 18.43
C LEU A 211 7.29 9.43 18.49
N GLU A 212 6.92 8.22 18.08
CA GLU A 212 7.84 7.07 18.02
C GLU A 212 8.97 7.31 17.02
N ARG A 213 8.67 7.87 15.84
CA ARG A 213 9.70 8.23 14.84
C ARG A 213 10.63 9.32 15.35
N LYS A 214 10.11 10.31 16.07
CA LYS A 214 10.92 11.35 16.73
C LYS A 214 11.79 10.75 17.84
N ALA A 215 11.25 9.84 18.64
CA ALA A 215 12.00 9.14 19.70
C ALA A 215 13.09 8.23 19.13
N ALA A 216 12.80 7.44 18.10
CA ALA A 216 13.78 6.61 17.41
C ALA A 216 14.87 7.45 16.72
N ALA A 217 14.51 8.59 16.12
CA ALA A 217 15.48 9.53 15.57
C ALA A 217 16.33 10.20 16.66
N LYS A 218 15.77 10.50 17.84
CA LYS A 218 16.51 11.00 19.01
C LYS A 218 17.53 9.95 19.49
N GLN A 219 17.07 8.73 19.73
CA GLN A 219 17.92 7.62 20.19
C GLN A 219 19.05 7.31 19.20
N LYS A 220 18.77 7.36 17.89
CA LYS A 220 19.82 7.21 16.88
C LYS A 220 20.86 8.33 16.96
N ARG A 221 20.45 9.59 17.11
CA ARG A 221 21.37 10.73 17.25
C ARG A 221 22.23 10.64 18.51
N GLU A 222 21.64 10.21 19.63
CA GLU A 222 22.37 10.00 20.88
C GLU A 222 23.44 8.91 20.71
N LYS A 223 23.09 7.79 20.08
CA LYS A 223 24.05 6.72 19.78
C LYS A 223 25.16 7.17 18.82
N ASP A 224 24.81 7.90 17.76
CA ASP A 224 25.79 8.45 16.81
C ASP A 224 26.74 9.43 17.54
N ALA A 225 26.23 10.25 18.48
CA ALA A 225 27.05 11.14 19.30
C ALA A 225 27.99 10.38 20.25
N GLU A 226 27.50 9.33 20.93
CA GLU A 226 28.32 8.45 21.78
C GLU A 226 29.46 7.81 21.00
N THR A 227 29.17 7.25 19.82
CA THR A 227 30.21 6.65 18.96
C THR A 227 31.26 7.69 18.51
N ALA A 228 30.84 8.91 18.20
CA ALA A 228 31.77 9.98 17.83
C ALA A 228 32.68 10.41 19.00
N TRP A 229 32.15 10.40 20.24
CA TRP A 229 32.94 10.67 21.45
C TRP A 229 33.91 9.53 21.77
N GLU A 230 33.53 8.27 21.57
CA GLU A 230 34.42 7.12 21.71
C GLU A 230 35.56 7.16 20.70
N GLU A 231 35.27 7.42 19.42
CA GLU A 231 36.26 7.61 18.35
C GLU A 231 37.21 8.78 18.65
N PHE A 232 36.70 9.87 19.21
CA PHE A 232 37.53 11.00 19.62
C PHE A 232 38.45 10.63 20.81
N GLY A 233 37.93 9.90 21.80
CA GLY A 233 38.71 9.44 22.94
C GLY A 233 39.81 8.44 22.58
N THR A 234 39.56 7.53 21.64
CA THR A 234 40.59 6.60 21.14
C THR A 234 41.69 7.32 20.37
N LEU A 235 41.34 8.29 19.53
CA LEU A 235 42.32 9.11 18.79
C LEU A 235 43.20 9.96 19.70
N LEU A 236 42.64 10.46 20.81
CA LEU A 236 43.44 11.18 21.81
C LEU A 236 44.38 10.23 22.59
N ARG A 237 43.95 9.00 22.89
CA ARG A 237 44.78 7.98 23.59
C ARG A 237 45.92 7.45 22.74
N ASP A 238 45.73 7.30 21.43
CA ASP A 238 46.73 6.73 20.51
C ASP A 238 47.96 7.63 20.26
N GLN A 239 48.11 8.76 20.98
CA GLN A 239 49.27 9.67 20.97
C GLN A 239 49.80 10.05 19.57
N ARG A 240 48.95 9.97 18.52
CA ARG A 240 49.32 10.38 17.16
C ARG A 240 49.19 11.87 16.92
N LEU A 241 49.28 12.68 17.97
CA LEU A 241 49.44 14.14 17.90
C LEU A 241 50.93 14.48 17.76
N SER A 242 51.58 13.94 16.72
CA SER A 242 52.91 14.40 16.32
C SER A 242 52.79 15.76 15.66
N LYS A 243 52.74 16.85 16.44
CA LYS A 243 52.87 18.28 16.04
C LYS A 243 51.94 18.84 14.96
N ASP A 244 51.31 18.02 14.13
CA ASP A 244 50.22 18.34 13.23
C ASP A 244 48.91 18.22 14.01
N VAL A 245 48.78 19.06 15.03
CA VAL A 245 47.59 19.31 15.86
C VAL A 245 46.40 19.81 15.00
N GLU A 246 46.61 19.93 13.69
CA GLU A 246 45.71 20.49 12.68
C GLU A 246 45.29 19.48 11.60
N SER A 247 45.44 18.18 11.84
CA SER A 247 44.93 17.16 10.93
C SER A 247 43.42 17.40 10.69
N ASP A 248 43.04 17.60 9.43
CA ASP A 248 41.65 17.85 9.01
C ASP A 248 40.67 16.80 9.57
N ALA A 249 41.14 15.59 9.86
CA ALA A 249 40.36 14.52 10.48
C ALA A 249 39.88 14.87 11.90
N MET A 250 40.70 15.52 12.73
CA MET A 250 40.33 15.94 14.08
C MET A 250 39.33 17.10 14.05
N VAL A 251 39.52 18.04 13.11
CA VAL A 251 38.57 19.13 12.87
C VAL A 251 37.22 18.59 12.37
N GLU A 252 37.24 17.57 11.50
CA GLU A 252 36.03 16.91 11.00
C GLU A 252 35.29 16.15 12.10
N LEU A 253 36.02 15.45 12.99
CA LEU A 253 35.44 14.75 14.13
C LEU A 253 34.83 15.69 15.16
N VAL A 254 35.53 16.78 15.53
CA VAL A 254 34.96 17.80 16.42
C VAL A 254 33.75 18.48 15.77
N ALA A 255 33.76 18.71 14.46
CA ALA A 255 32.59 19.20 13.75
C ALA A 255 31.43 18.18 13.72
N LYS A 256 31.70 16.88 13.63
CA LYS A 256 30.68 15.81 13.74
C LYS A 256 30.06 15.78 15.13
N ILE A 257 30.87 15.87 16.19
CA ILE A 257 30.41 15.95 17.58
C ILE A 257 29.51 17.16 17.79
N LEU A 258 29.95 18.36 17.37
CA LEU A 258 29.13 19.57 17.53
C LEU A 258 27.82 19.51 16.72
N ARG A 259 27.83 18.94 15.51
CA ARG A 259 26.61 18.74 14.71
C ARG A 259 25.65 17.73 15.37
N ALA A 260 26.17 16.65 15.94
CA ALA A 260 25.36 15.66 16.65
C ALA A 260 24.73 16.26 17.91
N GLU A 261 25.52 16.96 18.73
CA GLU A 261 25.06 17.61 19.96
C GLU A 261 24.07 18.77 19.67
N THR A 262 24.31 19.60 18.65
CA THR A 262 23.37 20.66 18.26
C THR A 262 22.07 20.10 17.68
N ALA A 263 22.10 18.94 17.01
CA ALA A 263 20.89 18.24 16.55
C ALA A 263 20.08 17.64 17.71
N ILE A 264 20.70 17.36 18.85
CA ILE A 264 20.04 17.00 20.12
C ILE A 264 19.45 18.27 20.75
N ALA A 265 20.15 19.42 20.72
CA ALA A 265 19.68 20.70 21.26
C ALA A 265 18.35 21.20 20.64
N VAL A 266 18.19 21.01 19.33
CA VAL A 266 16.93 21.34 18.61
C VAL A 266 15.72 20.53 19.13
N SER A 267 15.95 19.44 19.87
CA SER A 267 14.88 18.67 20.52
C SER A 267 14.39 19.23 21.86
N GLY A 268 14.95 20.35 22.34
CA GLY A 268 14.46 21.11 23.50
C GLY A 268 15.25 20.94 24.79
N GLU A 269 16.25 20.06 24.82
CA GLU A 269 17.19 19.89 25.94
C GLU A 269 18.53 20.55 25.63
N LYS A 270 19.15 21.24 26.59
CA LYS A 270 20.48 21.85 26.36
C LYS A 270 21.50 20.73 26.12
N PRO A 271 22.36 20.84 25.10
CA PRO A 271 23.35 19.81 24.82
C PRO A 271 24.40 19.82 25.93
N ASP A 272 24.57 18.69 26.60
CA ASP A 272 25.51 18.55 27.73
C ASP A 272 26.92 18.22 27.23
N VAL A 273 27.38 19.02 26.26
CA VAL A 273 28.69 18.88 25.61
C VAL A 273 29.82 19.03 26.63
N SER A 274 29.60 19.85 27.64
CA SER A 274 30.59 20.20 28.67
C SER A 274 30.89 19.03 29.60
N SER A 275 29.88 18.27 30.03
CA SER A 275 30.09 17.11 30.92
C SER A 275 30.75 15.95 30.19
N ARG A 276 30.29 15.64 28.97
CA ARG A 276 30.85 14.56 28.13
C ARG A 276 32.28 14.86 27.68
N ALA A 277 32.59 16.12 27.36
CA ALA A 277 33.96 16.55 27.14
C ALA A 277 34.81 16.38 28.41
N ALA A 278 34.30 16.76 29.57
CA ALA A 278 35.04 16.61 30.83
C ALA A 278 35.32 15.14 31.18
N GLU A 279 34.35 14.22 30.98
CA GLU A 279 34.52 12.78 31.21
C GLU A 279 35.51 12.14 30.24
N THR A 280 35.38 12.43 28.94
CA THR A 280 36.29 11.89 27.92
C THR A 280 37.72 12.41 28.10
N LEU A 281 37.89 13.65 28.55
CA LEU A 281 39.20 14.22 28.85
C LEU A 281 39.77 13.71 30.18
N ALA A 282 38.94 13.47 31.19
CA ALA A 282 39.37 12.89 32.46
C ALA A 282 39.94 11.46 32.27
N GLY A 283 39.44 10.70 31.29
CA GLY A 283 39.96 9.37 30.95
C GLY A 283 41.22 9.37 30.06
N VAL A 284 41.71 10.55 29.65
CA VAL A 284 42.82 10.74 28.69
C VAL A 284 43.94 11.61 29.27
N ALA A 285 43.66 12.36 30.34
CA ALA A 285 44.57 13.33 30.91
C ALA A 285 45.74 12.67 31.66
N ASP A 286 46.90 12.65 31.01
CA ASP A 286 48.19 12.53 31.69
C ASP A 286 49.09 13.77 31.52
N ASP A 287 48.69 14.86 30.83
CA ASP A 287 49.47 16.12 30.83
C ASP A 287 48.72 17.38 30.30
N ASP A 288 49.15 18.55 30.78
CA ASP A 288 48.67 19.92 30.47
C ASP A 288 48.67 20.27 28.97
N GLY A 289 49.38 19.52 28.13
CA GLY A 289 49.43 19.71 26.67
C GLY A 289 48.07 19.54 25.98
N ASN A 290 47.22 18.64 26.49
CA ASN A 290 45.92 18.32 25.89
C ASN A 290 44.91 19.48 25.99
N LEU A 291 44.98 20.29 27.06
CA LEU A 291 44.12 21.46 27.25
C LEU A 291 44.39 22.58 26.23
N SER A 292 45.65 22.74 25.80
CA SER A 292 46.03 23.73 24.79
C SER A 292 45.47 23.37 23.39
N ILE A 293 45.52 22.07 23.06
CA ILE A 293 45.06 21.50 21.79
C ILE A 293 43.54 21.66 21.65
N LEU A 294 42.79 21.40 22.73
CA LEU A 294 41.33 21.55 22.74
C LEU A 294 40.88 23.00 22.58
N ARG A 295 41.59 23.96 23.20
CA ARG A 295 41.32 25.40 23.03
C ARG A 295 41.60 25.85 21.60
N ALA A 296 42.62 25.32 20.95
CA ALA A 296 42.95 25.61 19.55
C ALA A 296 41.91 25.01 18.58
N LEU A 297 41.52 23.75 18.78
CA LEU A 297 40.49 23.07 17.98
C LEU A 297 39.14 23.76 18.08
N ARG A 298 38.72 24.16 19.28
CA ARG A 298 37.47 24.89 19.49
C ARG A 298 37.39 26.17 18.65
N ARG A 299 38.44 27.01 18.68
CA ARG A 299 38.47 28.26 17.89
C ARG A 299 38.38 28.02 16.38
N ARG A 300 39.02 26.97 15.87
CA ARG A 300 39.04 26.68 14.42
C ARG A 300 37.73 26.06 13.93
N VAL A 301 37.04 25.29 14.78
CA VAL A 301 35.71 24.76 14.47
C VAL A 301 34.65 25.86 14.53
N GLU A 302 34.74 26.80 15.50
CA GLU A 302 33.91 28.01 15.54
C GLU A 302 34.03 28.81 14.23
N LEU A 303 35.26 28.96 13.70
CA LEU A 303 35.51 29.64 12.41
C LEU A 303 34.99 28.88 11.17
N ARG A 304 34.94 27.53 11.18
CA ARG A 304 34.59 26.70 10.02
C ARG A 304 33.10 26.34 9.95
N VAL A 305 32.41 26.32 11.09
CA VAL A 305 30.99 25.91 11.19
C VAL A 305 30.04 27.11 11.23
N GLY A 306 30.55 28.34 11.41
CA GLY A 306 29.74 29.56 11.34
C GLY A 306 28.69 29.63 12.43
N PHE A 307 29.11 29.41 13.68
CA PHE A 307 28.32 29.73 14.87
C PHE A 307 28.44 31.21 15.23
#